data_AF-A0A946ECM9-F1
#
_entry.id   AF-A0A946ECM9-F1
#
_cell.length_a   1.000
_cell.length_b   1.000
_cell.length_c   1.000
_cell.angle_alpha   90.00
_cell.angle_beta   90.00
_cell.angle_gamma   90.00
#
_symmetry.space_group_name_H-M   'P 1'
#
loop_
_entity.id
_entity.type
_entity.pdbx_description
1 polymer ?
#
loop_
_entity_poly.entity_id
_entity_poly.type
_entity_poly.pdbx_seq_one_letter_code
_entity_poly.pdbx_strand_id
1 'polypeptide(L)' 'MDSIAQFIEQECSLESDTKYSGSKLYEAYRQYCQAIGRKPQSTNAFKKALEKLPNVYQHRTSS' A
#
# COMPACT_ATOMS: atom_id res chain seq x y z
N MET A 1 2.79 -15.10 -4.58
CA MET A 1 2.78 -13.64 -4.82
C MET A 1 1.95 -12.98 -3.74
N ASP A 2 2.54 -12.00 -3.07
CA ASP A 2 1.91 -11.24 -1.98
C ASP A 2 0.79 -10.36 -2.54
N SER A 3 -0.43 -10.48 -2.01
CA SER A 3 -1.58 -9.68 -2.49
C SER A 3 -1.33 -8.17 -2.34
N ILE A 4 -0.46 -7.78 -1.40
CA ILE A 4 -0.07 -6.39 -1.15
C ILE A 4 0.86 -5.90 -2.27
N ALA A 5 1.84 -6.70 -2.70
CA ALA A 5 2.73 -6.35 -3.79
C ALA A 5 1.97 -6.19 -5.12
N GLN A 6 1.04 -7.11 -5.39
CA GLN A 6 0.15 -7.04 -6.56
C GLN A 6 -0.70 -5.76 -6.56
N PHE A 7 -1.30 -5.41 -5.42
CA PHE A 7 -2.04 -4.15 -5.26
C PHE A 7 -1.15 -2.94 -5.54
N ILE A 8 0.08 -2.93 -5.02
CA ILE A 8 0.97 -1.79 -5.16
C ILE A 8 1.48 -1.66 -6.60
N GLU A 9 1.81 -2.77 -7.27
CA GLU A 9 2.20 -2.73 -8.69
C GLU A 9 1.06 -2.37 -9.63
N GLN A 10 -0.18 -2.76 -9.32
CA GLN A 10 -1.34 -2.53 -10.21
C GLN A 10 -2.04 -1.18 -9.96
N GLU A 11 -2.25 -0.81 -8.70
CA GLU A 11 -3.07 0.37 -8.33
C GLU A 11 -2.22 1.56 -7.88
N CYS A 12 -1.03 1.33 -7.33
CA CYS A 12 -0.16 2.41 -6.87
C CYS A 12 0.81 2.80 -7.99
N SER A 13 0.40 3.74 -8.84
CA SER A 13 1.35 4.40 -9.74
C SER A 13 2.41 5.11 -8.88
N LEU A 14 3.66 4.64 -8.98
CA LEU A 14 4.85 5.22 -8.33
C LEU A 14 5.23 6.57 -8.96
N GLU A 15 4.25 7.45 -9.21
CA GLU A 15 4.56 8.84 -9.53
C GLU A 15 5.18 9.48 -8.28
N SER A 16 6.40 10.00 -8.45
CA SER A 16 7.27 10.44 -7.36
C SER A 16 6.74 11.64 -6.55
N ASP A 17 5.57 12.19 -6.89
CA ASP A 17 5.02 13.40 -6.29
C ASP A 17 3.69 13.19 -5.54
N THR A 18 3.09 12.00 -5.63
CA THR A 18 1.75 11.77 -5.06
C THR A 18 1.84 11.30 -3.60
N LYS A 19 1.74 12.26 -2.67
CA LYS A 19 1.61 11.97 -1.23
C LYS A 19 0.24 11.35 -0.92
N TYR A 20 0.13 10.03 -0.97
CA TYR A 20 -1.06 9.33 -0.48
C TYR A 20 -0.95 9.05 1.02
N SER A 21 -1.95 9.49 1.79
CA SER A 21 -2.09 9.12 3.21
C SER A 21 -2.21 7.60 3.33
N GLY A 22 -1.40 6.96 4.18
CA GLY A 22 -1.41 5.50 4.37
C GLY A 22 -2.79 4.91 4.70
N SER A 23 -3.69 5.72 5.28
CA SER A 23 -5.09 5.37 5.50
C SER A 23 -5.87 5.12 4.19
N LYS A 24 -5.75 6.01 3.20
CA LYS A 24 -6.43 5.88 1.90
C LYS A 24 -5.88 4.69 1.10
N LEU A 25 -4.56 4.48 1.16
CA LEU A 25 -3.89 3.34 0.54
C LEU A 25 -4.38 2.01 1.12
N TYR A 26 -4.56 1.94 2.44
CA TYR A 26 -5.09 0.74 3.08
C TYR A 26 -6.57 0.50 2.74
N GLU A 27 -7.37 1.55 2.62
CA GLU A 27 -8.77 1.43 2.16
C GLU A 27 -8.86 0.87 0.74
N ALA A 28 -8.08 1.40 -0.19
CA ALA A 28 -8.00 0.91 -1.55
C ALA A 28 -7.52 -0.55 -1.60
N TYR A 29 -6.53 -0.92 -0.77
CA TYR A 29 -6.07 -2.30 -0.64
C TYR A 29 -7.17 -3.25 -0.16
N ARG A 30 -8.01 -2.81 0.79
CA ARG A 30 -9.15 -3.62 1.27
C ARG A 30 -10.17 -3.84 0.16
N GLN A 31 -10.49 -2.79 -0.60
CA GLN A 31 -11.42 -2.89 -1.72
C GLN A 31 -10.86 -3.78 -2.82
N TYR A 32 -9.57 -3.64 -3.16
CA TYR A 32 -8.89 -4.51 -4.10
C TYR A 32 -8.96 -5.98 -3.66
N CYS A 33 -8.61 -6.27 -2.41
CA CYS A 33 -8.70 -7.62 -1.85
C CYS A 33 -10.12 -8.19 -1.99
N GLN A 34 -11.14 -7.40 -1.66
CA GLN A 34 -12.53 -7.80 -1.81
C GLN A 34 -12.89 -8.07 -3.28
N ALA A 35 -12.44 -7.24 -4.22
CA ALA A 35 -12.70 -7.39 -5.65
C ALA A 35 -12.07 -8.66 -6.24
N ILE A 36 -10.87 -9.04 -5.76
CA ILE A 36 -10.19 -10.28 -6.17
C ILE A 36 -10.60 -11.50 -5.33
N GLY A 37 -11.58 -11.37 -4.44
CA GLY A 37 -12.06 -12.46 -3.57
C GLY A 37 -11.03 -12.93 -2.52
N ARG A 38 -10.06 -12.09 -2.15
CA ARG A 38 -9.07 -12.37 -1.11
C ARG A 38 -9.36 -11.61 0.17
N LYS A 39 -8.95 -12.18 1.30
CA LYS A 39 -8.97 -11.45 2.59
C LYS A 39 -7.81 -10.45 2.64
N PRO A 40 -8.07 -9.17 2.94
CA PRO A 40 -7.01 -8.20 3.18
C PRO A 40 -6.21 -8.60 4.41
N GLN A 41 -4.89 -8.40 4.34
CA GLN A 41 -4.04 -8.53 5.52
C GLN A 41 -4.20 -7.34 6.47
N SER A 42 -3.77 -7.53 7.72
CA SER A 42 -3.80 -6.48 8.74
C SER A 42 -3.02 -5.24 8.32
N THR A 43 -3.45 -4.08 8.80
CA THR A 43 -2.81 -2.78 8.53
C THR A 43 -1.31 -2.78 8.83
N ASN A 44 -0.87 -3.50 9.87
CA ASN A 44 0.56 -3.63 10.19
C ASN A 44 1.34 -4.40 9.12
N ALA A 45 0.77 -5.46 8.55
CA ALA A 45 1.40 -6.22 7.49
C ALA A 45 1.48 -5.38 6.20
N PHE A 46 0.42 -4.63 5.90
CA PHE A 46 0.37 -3.69 4.79
C PHE A 46 1.43 -2.59 4.92
N LYS A 47 1.54 -1.93 6.09
CA LYS A 47 2.58 -0.93 6.36
C LYS A 47 3.99 -1.51 6.24
N LYS A 48 4.23 -2.69 6.81
CA LYS A 48 5.53 -3.37 6.73
C LYS A 48 5.91 -3.75 5.29
N ALA A 49 4.93 -4.07 4.45
CA ALA A 49 5.16 -4.32 3.03
C ALA A 49 5.47 -3.03 2.27
N LEU A 50 4.77 -1.92 2.58
CA LEU A 50 5.08 -0.60 2.04
C LEU A 50 6.50 -0.14 2.41
N GLU A 51 6.94 -0.35 3.66
CA GLU A 51 8.29 -0.01 4.11
C GLU A 51 9.40 -0.80 3.39
N LYS A 52 9.07 -1.99 2.87
CA LYS A 52 10.01 -2.81 2.08
C LYS A 52 10.13 -2.36 0.63
N LEU A 53 9.22 -1.52 0.15
CA LEU A 53 9.24 -1.06 -1.23
C LEU A 53 10.18 0.13 -1.36
N PRO A 54 11.22 0.05 -2.21
CA PRO A 54 12.30 1.04 -2.28
C PRO A 54 11.84 2.44 -2.75
N ASN A 55 10.61 2.57 -3.27
CA ASN A 55 10.10 3.81 -3.85
C ASN A 55 8.83 4.35 -3.16
N VAL A 56 8.34 3.71 -2.10
CA VAL A 56 7.25 4.28 -1.30
C VAL A 56 7.89 5.24 -0.31
N TYR A 57 8.09 6.49 -0.74
CA TYR A 57 8.68 7.54 0.07
C TYR A 57 7.72 7.90 1.22
N GLN A 58 7.83 7.18 2.33
CA GLN A 58 7.17 7.55 3.58
C GLN A 58 8.02 8.65 4.21
N HIS A 59 7.67 9.92 3.97
CA HIS A 59 8.31 11.04 4.67
C HIS A 59 8.08 10.82 6.17
N ARG A 60 9.09 10.32 6.88
CA ARG A 60 9.17 10.50 8.33
C ARG A 60 9.29 12.00 8.51
N THR A 61 8.19 12.67 8.83
CA THR A 61 8.29 13.96 9.50
C THR A 61 8.83 13.67 10.89
N SER A 62 10.16 13.64 10.99
CA SER A 62 10.86 13.85 12.26
C SER A 62 10.67 15.32 12.60
N SER A 63 9.92 15.61 13.65
CA SER A 63 9.99 16.89 14.37
C SER A 63 10.78 16.69 15.63
#